data_AF-A0A7C1A477-F1
#
_entry.id   AF-A0A7C1A477-F1
#
_cell.length_a   1.000
_cell.length_b   1.000
_cell.length_c   1.000
_cell.angle_alpha   90.00
_cell.angle_beta   90.00
_cell.angle_gamma   90.00
#
_symmetry.space_group_name_H-M   'P 1'
#
loop_
_entity.id
_entity.type
_entity.pdbx_description
1 polymer ?
#
loop_
_entity_poly.entity_id
_entity_poly.type
_entity_poly.pdbx_seq_one_letter_code
_entity_poly.pdbx_strand_id
1 'polypeptide(L)' 'MKSGESETVEFKKSTGEWKEIVETISAFANKKGGVILVGVDE' A
#
# COMPACT_ATOMS: atom_id res chain seq x y z
N MET A 1 -6.43 -7.26 -14.49
CA MET A 1 -7.28 -6.55 -13.53
C MET A 1 -6.54 -6.58 -12.20
N LYS A 2 -6.07 -5.43 -11.69
CA LYS A 2 -5.55 -5.28 -10.31
C LYS A 2 -6.72 -5.48 -9.34
N SER A 3 -7.20 -6.70 -9.22
CA SER A 3 -8.43 -7.04 -8.48
C SER A 3 -8.18 -6.93 -6.98
N GLY A 4 -8.22 -5.71 -6.44
CA GLY A 4 -8.12 -5.44 -5.01
C GLY A 4 -7.42 -4.13 -4.64
N GLU A 5 -6.67 -3.54 -5.58
CA GLU A 5 -5.95 -2.28 -5.33
C GLU A 5 -6.95 -1.13 -5.49
N SER A 6 -6.99 -0.23 -4.53
CA SER A 6 -7.92 0.89 -4.51
C SER A 6 -7.27 2.10 -3.85
N GLU A 7 -7.94 3.25 -3.89
CA GLU A 7 -7.44 4.48 -3.24
C GLU A 7 -7.15 4.30 -1.74
N THR A 8 -7.69 3.25 -1.11
CA THR A 8 -7.47 2.92 0.30
C THR A 8 -6.79 1.57 0.50
N VAL A 9 -6.41 0.84 -0.56
CA VAL A 9 -5.76 -0.48 -0.48
C VAL A 9 -4.58 -0.53 -1.44
N GLU A 10 -3.38 -0.68 -0.89
CA GLU A 10 -2.12 -0.73 -1.64
C GLU A 10 -1.43 -2.08 -1.41
N PHE A 11 -0.81 -2.62 -2.47
CA PHE A 11 -0.13 -3.92 -2.42
C PHE A 11 1.37 -3.74 -2.60
N LYS A 12 2.15 -4.34 -1.69
CA LYS A 12 3.61 -4.39 -1.80
C LYS A 12 4.09 -5.83 -1.80
N LYS A 13 5.08 -6.11 -2.64
CA LYS A 13 5.58 -7.47 -2.83
C LYS A 13 6.43 -7.93 -1.65
N SER A 14 7.15 -7.01 -1.03
CA SER A 14 8.08 -7.32 0.06
C SER A 14 8.25 -6.17 1.03
N THR A 15 8.61 -6.49 2.27
CA THR A 15 9.05 -5.51 3.27
C THR A 15 10.35 -4.79 2.86
N GLY A 16 11.05 -5.26 1.83
CA GLY A 16 12.18 -4.55 1.21
C GLY A 16 11.79 -3.22 0.56
N GLU A 17 10.51 -3.04 0.20
CA GLU A 17 9.94 -1.80 -0.35
C GLU A 17 9.56 -0.80 0.75
N TRP A 18 10.26 -0.83 1.89
CA TRP A 18 9.94 -0.05 3.09
C TRP A 18 9.82 1.45 2.83
N LYS A 19 10.61 1.98 1.89
CA LYS A 19 10.56 3.40 1.53
C LYS A 19 9.20 3.76 0.93
N GLU A 20 8.75 2.97 -0.05
CA GLU A 20 7.44 3.14 -0.67
C GLU A 20 6.31 2.89 0.33
N ILE A 21 6.44 1.90 1.21
CA ILE A 21 5.47 1.65 2.29
C ILE A 21 5.31 2.90 3.16
N VAL A 22 6.42 3.54 3.57
CA VAL A 22 6.38 4.76 4.39
C VAL A 22 5.75 5.93 3.63
N GLU A 23 6.04 6.08 2.34
CA GLU A 23 5.41 7.10 1.49
C GLU A 23 3.89 6.88 1.40
N THR A 24 3.45 5.62 1.20
CA THR A 24 2.03 5.25 1.17
C THR A 24 1.35 5.46 2.52
N ILE A 25 2.02 5.15 3.65
CA ILE A 25 1.51 5.46 5.00
C ILE A 25 1.29 6.97 5.16
N SER A 26 2.27 7.79 4.74
CA SER A 26 2.16 9.25 4.81
C SER A 26 0.99 9.76 3.95
N ALA A 27 0.82 9.23 2.74
CA ALA A 27 -0.30 9.56 1.87
C ALA A 27 -1.65 9.18 2.50
N PHE A 28 -1.77 7.98 3.05
CA PHE A 28 -2.99 7.50 3.72
C PHE A 28 -3.31 8.29 4.99
N ALA A 29 -2.31 8.64 5.80
CA ALA A 29 -2.50 9.45 7.01
C ALA A 29 -3.07 10.84 6.71
N ASN A 30 -2.73 11.42 5.56
CA ASN A 30 -3.25 12.73 5.11
C ASN A 30 -4.59 12.65 4.36
N LYS A 31 -5.11 11.45 4.12
CA LYS A 31 -6.36 11.21 3.38
C LYS A 31 -7.39 10.54 4.28
N LYS A 32 -8.10 9.53 3.79
CA LYS A 32 -9.15 8.81 4.54
C LYS A 32 -8.59 7.61 5.32
N GLY A 33 -7.26 7.53 5.50
CA GLY A 33 -6.59 6.31 5.91
C GLY A 33 -6.48 5.30 4.78
N GLY A 34 -6.00 4.09 5.10
CA GLY A 34 -5.88 3.00 4.14
C GLY A 34 -5.20 1.78 4.73
N VAL A 35 -5.13 0.70 3.94
CA VAL A 35 -4.55 -0.59 4.29
C VAL A 35 -3.44 -0.90 3.29
N ILE A 36 -2.27 -1.28 3.79
CA ILE A 36 -1.16 -1.75 2.96
C ILE A 36 -1.01 -3.25 3.22
N LEU A 37 -1.10 -4.04 2.16
CA LEU A 37 -0.94 -5.49 2.20
C LEU A 37 0.44 -5.84 1.64
N VAL A 38 1.31 -6.37 2.51
CA VAL A 38 2.70 -6.69 2.18
C VAL A 38 2.88 -8.19 2.02
N GLY A 39 3.63 -8.62 1.00
CA GLY A 39 3.84 -10.03 0.67
C GLY A 39 2.81 -10.58 -0.32
N VAL A 40 2.12 -9.70 -1.05
CA VAL A 40 1.17 -10.07 -2.11
C VAL A 40 1.87 -9.84 -3.45
N ASP A 41 1.96 -10.89 -4.26
CA ASP A 41 2.39 -10.77 -5.66
C ASP A 41 1.19 -10.35 -6.53
N GLU A 42 1.37 -9.26 -7.27
CA GLU A 42 0.39 -8.68 -8.22
C GLU A 42 0.17 -9.56 -9.46
#